data_AF-A0A661D1D2-F1
#
_entry.id   AF-A0A661D1D2-F1
#
_cell.length_a   1.000
_cell.length_b   1.000
_cell.length_c   1.000
_cell.angle_alpha   90.00
_cell.angle_beta   90.00
_cell.angle_gamma   90.00
#
_symmetry.space_group_name_H-M   'P 1'
#
loop_
_entity.id
_entity.type
_entity.pdbx_description
1 polymer ?
#
loop_
_entity_poly.entity_id
_entity_poly.type
_entity_poly.pdbx_seq_one_letter_code
_entity_poly.pdbx_strand_id
1 'polypeptide(L)'
;MTELIEQHQLEEYQDMGSLNHSFIQARLARLLPEDNFTIMIELSLDISQTDLSSFGLKVKEELKPDVSVYKGNYQPNPLEDIVKMSDMPSLVIEILSPTQSFSDILPKFKAYFALGVKSGWLVTPALESIAVYSAESHKNKSYKSFDITHDTEVIDEVLDIHLPLQKIFRK
;
A
#
# COMPACT_ATOMS: atom_id res chain seq x y z
N MET A 1 13.14 -24.31 15.56
CA MET A 1 13.98 -24.20 14.34
C MET A 1 13.14 -24.43 13.08
N THR A 2 12.30 -25.47 13.03
CA THR A 2 11.41 -25.76 11.89
C THR A 2 10.31 -24.70 11.68
N GLU A 3 9.67 -24.21 12.74
CA GLU A 3 8.60 -23.18 12.63
C GLU A 3 9.11 -21.83 12.10
N LEU A 4 10.33 -21.43 12.47
CA LEU A 4 10.96 -20.19 11.96
C LEU A 4 11.30 -20.29 10.47
N ILE A 5 11.69 -21.49 10.01
CA ILE A 5 11.98 -21.75 8.59
C ILE A 5 10.68 -21.77 7.78
N GLU A 6 9.61 -22.39 8.30
CA GLU A 6 8.29 -22.36 7.64
C GLU A 6 7.68 -20.95 7.61
N GLN A 7 7.85 -20.14 8.67
CA GLN A 7 7.41 -18.75 8.69
C GLN A 7 8.15 -17.91 7.64
N HIS A 8 9.48 -18.01 7.58
CA HIS A 8 10.27 -17.33 6.55
C HIS A 8 9.90 -17.78 5.13
N GLN A 9 9.65 -19.08 4.91
CA GLN A 9 9.24 -19.59 3.61
C GLN A 9 7.83 -19.15 3.20
N LEU A 10 6.89 -19.01 4.14
CA LEU A 10 5.56 -18.47 3.89
C LEU A 10 5.60 -16.97 3.57
N GLU A 11 6.44 -16.21 4.26
CA GLU A 11 6.69 -14.79 3.97
C GLU A 11 7.34 -14.62 2.57
N GLU A 12 8.36 -15.42 2.22
CA GLU A 12 8.97 -15.42 0.87
C GLU A 12 7.98 -15.79 -0.25
N TYR A 13 7.01 -16.68 0.01
CA TYR A 13 5.98 -17.03 -0.98
C TYR A 13 4.92 -15.94 -1.18
N GLN A 14 4.70 -15.09 -0.17
CA GLN A 14 3.83 -13.91 -0.28
C GLN A 14 4.56 -12.72 -0.95
N ASP A 15 5.90 -12.73 -0.96
CA ASP A 15 6.78 -11.65 -1.41
C ASP A 15 7.26 -11.78 -2.88
N MET A 16 6.58 -12.58 -3.72
CA MET A 16 6.91 -12.65 -5.15
C MET A 16 6.11 -11.64 -5.98
N GLY A 17 6.78 -10.55 -6.36
CA GLY A 17 6.31 -9.62 -7.38
C GLY A 17 6.00 -10.35 -8.70
N SER A 18 4.72 -10.33 -9.11
CA SER A 18 4.28 -10.88 -10.40
C SER A 18 4.41 -9.86 -11.53
N LEU A 19 4.33 -10.28 -12.79
CA LEU A 19 4.44 -9.39 -13.96
C LEU A 19 3.49 -8.19 -13.86
N ASN A 20 2.21 -8.44 -13.54
CA ASN A 20 1.20 -7.37 -13.45
C ASN A 20 1.43 -6.50 -12.21
N HIS A 21 1.80 -7.10 -11.08
CA HIS A 21 2.12 -6.37 -9.85
C HIS A 21 3.28 -5.38 -10.09
N SER A 22 4.42 -5.88 -10.57
CA SER A 22 5.61 -5.07 -10.84
C SER A 22 5.34 -3.98 -11.88
N PHE A 23 4.59 -4.30 -12.95
CA PHE A 23 4.22 -3.33 -13.96
C PHE A 23 3.38 -2.18 -13.38
N ILE A 24 2.37 -2.51 -12.57
CA ILE A 24 1.48 -1.52 -11.96
C ILE A 24 2.20 -0.70 -10.89
N GLN A 25 3.05 -1.30 -10.05
CA GLN A 25 3.85 -0.59 -9.05
C GLN A 25 4.74 0.47 -9.70
N ALA A 26 5.47 0.10 -10.75
CA ALA A 26 6.32 1.02 -11.49
C ALA A 26 5.53 2.16 -12.17
N ARG A 27 4.30 1.87 -12.63
CA ARG A 27 3.40 2.88 -13.22
C ARG A 27 2.91 3.86 -12.17
N LEU A 28 2.44 3.36 -11.03
CA LEU A 28 1.98 4.20 -9.93
C LEU A 28 3.10 5.10 -9.43
N ALA A 29 4.30 4.54 -9.20
CA ALA A 29 5.46 5.31 -8.77
C ALA A 29 5.82 6.46 -9.73
N ARG A 30 5.56 6.30 -11.03
CA ARG A 30 5.79 7.33 -12.05
C ARG A 30 4.64 8.34 -12.18
N LEU A 31 3.41 7.90 -11.93
CA LEU A 31 2.20 8.68 -12.22
C LEU A 31 1.73 9.51 -11.02
N LEU A 32 2.00 9.05 -9.81
CA LEU A 32 1.68 9.78 -8.58
C LEU A 32 2.37 11.16 -8.59
N PRO A 33 1.71 12.21 -8.06
CA PRO A 33 2.26 13.56 -8.08
C PRO A 33 3.46 13.71 -7.15
N GLU A 34 4.56 14.28 -7.62
CA GLU A 34 5.78 14.49 -6.84
C GLU A 34 5.91 15.92 -6.27
N ASP A 35 5.17 16.90 -6.79
CA ASP A 35 5.35 18.32 -6.41
C ASP A 35 5.11 18.59 -4.91
N ASN A 36 4.24 17.79 -4.28
CA ASN A 36 3.86 17.89 -2.87
C ASN A 36 3.97 16.57 -2.12
N PHE A 37 4.55 15.53 -2.74
CA PHE A 37 4.64 14.22 -2.13
C PHE A 37 5.96 13.55 -2.46
N THR A 38 6.40 12.71 -1.54
CA THR A 38 7.51 11.78 -1.77
C THR A 38 6.97 10.37 -1.88
N ILE A 39 7.33 9.70 -2.96
CA ILE A 39 6.90 8.33 -3.25
C ILE A 39 8.05 7.39 -2.94
N MET A 40 7.78 6.37 -2.14
CA MET A 40 8.75 5.34 -1.75
C MET A 40 8.12 3.97 -1.98
N ILE A 41 8.81 3.10 -2.70
CA ILE A 41 8.35 1.72 -2.96
C ILE A 41 9.02 0.78 -1.96
N GLU A 42 8.32 -0.26 -1.53
CA GLU A 42 8.89 -1.32 -0.70
C GLU A 42 9.53 -0.82 0.61
N LEU A 43 9.04 0.30 1.16
CA LEU A 43 9.58 0.88 2.39
C LEU A 43 9.01 0.17 3.62
N SER A 44 9.87 -0.38 4.48
CA SER A 44 9.45 -0.93 5.77
C SER A 44 9.01 0.17 6.73
N LEU A 45 7.82 0.01 7.31
CA LEU A 45 7.25 0.87 8.35
C LEU A 45 7.46 0.21 9.71
N ASP A 46 8.04 0.92 10.67
CA ASP A 46 8.26 0.40 12.02
C ASP A 46 6.95 0.39 12.81
N ILE A 47 6.50 -0.80 13.18
CA ILE A 47 5.30 -1.00 14.02
C ILE A 47 5.64 -1.59 15.39
N SER A 48 6.92 -1.74 15.74
CA SER A 48 7.39 -2.41 16.96
C SER A 48 6.83 -1.81 18.26
N GLN A 49 6.48 -0.52 18.23
CA GLN A 49 5.92 0.21 19.37
C GLN A 49 4.39 0.12 19.48
N THR A 50 3.72 -0.55 18.53
CA THR A 50 2.25 -0.63 18.49
C THR A 50 1.77 -2.08 18.54
N ASP A 51 0.90 -2.40 19.50
CA ASP A 51 0.26 -3.72 19.54
C ASP A 51 -0.85 -3.83 18.50
N LEU A 52 -0.53 -4.46 17.37
CA LEU A 52 -1.45 -4.71 16.26
C LEU A 52 -2.05 -6.12 16.27
N SER A 53 -1.84 -6.90 17.33
CA SER A 53 -2.35 -8.28 17.45
C SER A 53 -3.87 -8.37 17.28
N SER A 54 -4.57 -7.31 17.65
CA SER A 54 -6.03 -7.17 17.51
C SER A 54 -6.52 -7.15 16.05
N PHE A 55 -5.64 -6.92 15.07
CA PHE A 55 -5.99 -6.87 13.65
C PHE A 55 -5.86 -8.21 12.93
N GLY A 56 -5.42 -9.27 13.63
CA GLY A 56 -5.22 -10.60 13.05
C GLY A 56 -3.95 -10.72 12.19
N LEU A 57 -3.07 -9.71 12.25
CA LEU A 57 -1.76 -9.76 11.64
C LEU A 57 -0.80 -10.58 12.52
N LYS A 58 -0.01 -11.45 11.89
CA LYS A 58 1.05 -12.22 12.56
C LYS A 58 2.34 -11.40 12.72
N VAL A 59 2.47 -10.32 11.95
CA VAL A 59 3.65 -9.46 11.94
C VAL A 59 3.65 -8.52 13.13
N LYS A 60 4.81 -8.38 13.79
CA LYS A 60 4.96 -7.59 15.02
C LYS A 60 5.92 -6.42 14.90
N GLU A 61 6.78 -6.42 13.89
CA GLU A 61 7.89 -5.45 13.81
C GLU A 61 7.78 -4.50 12.63
N GLU A 62 7.24 -4.95 11.50
CA GLU A 62 7.14 -4.10 10.32
C GLU A 62 5.87 -4.33 9.50
N LEU A 63 5.47 -3.30 8.76
CA LEU A 63 4.58 -3.44 7.60
C LEU A 63 5.28 -2.86 6.39
N LYS A 64 5.10 -3.51 5.24
CA LYS A 64 5.74 -3.10 4.00
C LYS A 64 4.67 -2.98 2.90
N PRO A 65 4.12 -1.77 2.68
CA PRO A 65 3.24 -1.52 1.56
C PRO A 65 4.04 -1.50 0.25
N ASP A 66 3.38 -1.85 -0.87
CA ASP A 66 4.02 -1.81 -2.19
C ASP A 66 4.41 -0.37 -2.58
N VAL A 67 3.58 0.61 -2.20
CA VAL A 67 3.88 2.04 -2.37
C VAL A 67 3.46 2.82 -1.13
N SER A 68 4.38 3.62 -0.60
CA SER A 68 4.15 4.64 0.44
C SER A 68 4.22 6.03 -0.17
N VAL A 69 3.28 6.90 0.20
CA VAL A 69 3.22 8.29 -0.24
C VAL A 69 3.20 9.21 0.98
N TYR A 70 4.28 9.97 1.15
CA TYR A 70 4.44 10.97 2.21
C TYR A 70 4.12 12.36 1.69
N LYS A 71 3.44 13.18 2.50
CA LYS A 71 3.20 14.58 2.15
C LYS A 71 4.48 15.39 2.39
N GLY A 72 4.86 16.19 1.40
CA GLY A 72 6.08 16.99 1.39
C GLY A 72 7.24 16.33 0.64
N ASN A 73 8.37 17.02 0.64
CA ASN A 73 9.57 16.65 -0.10
C ASN A 73 10.61 16.11 0.88
N TYR A 74 10.53 14.81 1.16
CA TYR A 74 11.47 14.09 1.99
C TYR A 74 12.82 13.99 1.28
N GLN A 75 13.91 14.25 2.00
CA GLN A 75 15.27 14.20 1.46
C GLN A 75 16.05 13.14 2.22
N PRO A 76 16.28 11.96 1.61
CA PRO A 76 17.08 10.91 2.23
C PRO A 76 18.51 11.39 2.52
N ASN A 77 19.05 10.99 3.68
CA ASN A 77 20.45 11.23 3.99
C ASN A 77 21.30 10.06 3.45
N PRO A 78 22.21 10.27 2.48
CA PRO A 78 22.98 9.19 1.88
C PRO A 78 24.02 8.56 2.83
N LEU A 79 24.31 9.18 3.98
CA LEU A 79 25.26 8.67 4.97
C LEU A 79 24.58 7.97 6.16
N GLU A 80 23.28 8.23 6.37
CA GLU A 80 22.50 7.70 7.49
C GLU A 80 21.13 7.28 6.97
N ASP A 81 21.02 6.01 6.58
CA ASP A 81 19.79 5.45 6.03
C ASP A 81 18.83 4.97 7.13
N ILE A 82 17.54 4.95 6.82
CA ILE A 82 16.46 4.52 7.71
C ILE A 82 15.93 3.19 7.19
N VAL A 83 16.24 2.10 7.90
CA VAL A 83 15.82 0.74 7.49
C VAL A 83 14.33 0.50 7.72
N LYS A 84 13.77 1.04 8.82
CA LYS A 84 12.34 1.00 9.14
C LYS A 84 11.88 2.39 9.53
N MET A 85 10.94 2.95 8.80
CA MET A 85 10.46 4.32 9.01
C MET A 85 9.36 4.34 10.08
N SER A 86 9.59 5.07 11.17
CA SER A 86 8.59 5.22 12.23
C SER A 86 7.50 6.26 11.91
N ASP A 87 7.81 7.22 11.02
CA ASP A 87 6.80 8.17 10.53
C ASP A 87 5.93 7.50 9.47
N MET A 88 4.61 7.61 9.62
CA MET A 88 3.64 6.87 8.80
C MET A 88 3.28 7.65 7.54
N PRO A 89 3.14 6.98 6.38
CA PRO A 89 2.78 7.65 5.14
C PRO A 89 1.35 8.22 5.21
N SER A 90 1.08 9.23 4.39
CA SER A 90 -0.27 9.76 4.23
C SER A 90 -1.16 8.81 3.42
N LEU A 91 -0.58 8.13 2.43
CA LEU A 91 -1.24 7.10 1.62
C LEU A 91 -0.36 5.85 1.52
N VAL A 92 -1.01 4.68 1.62
CA VAL A 92 -0.44 3.37 1.31
C VAL A 92 -1.18 2.75 0.13
N ILE A 93 -0.45 2.08 -0.75
CA ILE A 93 -1.03 1.32 -1.86
C ILE A 93 -0.57 -0.13 -1.75
N GLU A 94 -1.53 -1.04 -1.82
CA GLU A 94 -1.32 -2.49 -1.91
C GLU A 94 -1.87 -2.95 -3.27
N ILE A 95 -1.06 -3.71 -3.99
CA ILE A 95 -1.35 -4.23 -5.32
C ILE A 95 -1.50 -5.74 -5.17
N LEU A 96 -2.69 -6.24 -5.48
CA LEU A 96 -2.96 -7.66 -5.30
C LEU A 96 -2.13 -8.48 -6.29
N SER A 97 -1.24 -9.34 -5.76
CA SER A 97 -0.55 -10.35 -6.55
C SER A 97 -1.40 -11.62 -6.70
N PRO A 98 -1.13 -12.51 -7.67
CA PRO A 98 -1.91 -13.74 -7.87
C PRO A 98 -1.93 -14.71 -6.68
N THR A 99 -0.95 -14.64 -5.78
CA THR A 99 -0.84 -15.51 -4.61
C THR A 99 -1.46 -14.90 -3.35
N GLN A 100 -1.80 -13.61 -3.39
CA GLN A 100 -2.40 -12.89 -2.28
C GLN A 100 -3.93 -12.90 -2.40
N SER A 101 -4.59 -13.02 -1.25
CA SER A 101 -6.04 -12.87 -1.15
C SER A 101 -6.42 -11.53 -0.54
N PHE A 102 -7.67 -11.10 -0.75
CA PHE A 102 -8.23 -9.96 -0.02
C PHE A 102 -8.14 -10.13 1.50
N SER A 103 -8.25 -11.36 2.00
CA SER A 103 -8.15 -11.67 3.43
C SER A 103 -6.75 -11.43 4.00
N ASP A 104 -5.71 -11.43 3.16
CA ASP A 104 -4.34 -11.10 3.56
C ASP A 104 -4.11 -9.59 3.63
N ILE A 105 -4.74 -8.84 2.72
CA ILE A 105 -4.52 -7.39 2.57
C ILE A 105 -5.44 -6.54 3.46
N LEU A 106 -6.71 -6.92 3.62
CA LEU A 106 -7.66 -6.14 4.42
C LEU A 106 -7.24 -5.93 5.89
N PRO A 107 -6.62 -6.91 6.58
CA PRO A 107 -6.00 -6.70 7.89
C PRO A 107 -4.91 -5.63 7.90
N LYS A 108 -4.08 -5.53 6.84
CA LYS A 108 -3.06 -4.48 6.72
C LYS A 108 -3.69 -3.10 6.70
N PHE A 109 -4.76 -2.90 5.92
CA PHE A 109 -5.48 -1.61 5.91
C PHE A 109 -6.00 -1.21 7.29
N LYS A 110 -6.54 -2.16 8.08
CA LYS A 110 -6.95 -1.87 9.47
C LYS A 110 -5.79 -1.35 10.30
N ALA A 111 -4.63 -2.00 10.19
CA ALA A 111 -3.42 -1.60 10.89
C ALA A 111 -2.90 -0.23 10.41
N TYR A 112 -2.81 -0.01 9.10
CA TYR A 112 -2.42 1.28 8.53
C TYR A 112 -3.29 2.43 9.07
N PHE A 113 -4.61 2.28 9.06
CA PHE A 113 -5.51 3.31 9.61
C PHE A 113 -5.38 3.47 11.13
N ALA A 114 -5.10 2.40 11.88
CA ALA A 114 -4.82 2.48 13.31
C ALA A 114 -3.50 3.20 13.63
N LEU A 115 -2.52 3.11 12.74
CA LEU A 115 -1.23 3.81 12.80
C LEU A 115 -1.31 5.26 12.29
N GLY A 116 -2.48 5.73 11.83
CA GLY A 116 -2.70 7.11 11.42
C GLY A 116 -2.52 7.41 9.93
N VAL A 117 -2.34 6.38 9.09
CA VAL A 117 -2.42 6.53 7.62
C VAL A 117 -3.80 7.08 7.26
N LYS A 118 -3.87 8.01 6.29
CA LYS A 118 -5.11 8.75 5.99
C LYS A 118 -5.92 8.11 4.88
N SER A 119 -5.22 7.58 3.86
CA SER A 119 -5.82 6.93 2.71
C SER A 119 -5.11 5.61 2.38
N GLY A 120 -5.85 4.69 1.79
CA GLY A 120 -5.36 3.37 1.41
C GLY A 120 -5.95 2.92 0.08
N TRP A 121 -5.12 2.51 -0.87
CA TRP A 121 -5.57 2.04 -2.18
C TRP A 121 -5.32 0.54 -2.33
N LEU A 122 -6.35 -0.22 -2.65
CA LEU A 122 -6.23 -1.62 -3.05
C LEU A 122 -6.37 -1.72 -4.56
N VAL A 123 -5.28 -2.03 -5.24
CA VAL A 123 -5.25 -2.20 -6.69
C VAL A 123 -5.44 -3.67 -7.02
N THR A 124 -6.40 -3.98 -7.90
CA THR A 124 -6.65 -5.35 -8.36
C THR A 124 -6.35 -5.45 -9.84
N PRO A 125 -5.11 -5.83 -10.25
CA PRO A 125 -4.70 -5.83 -11.64
C PRO A 125 -5.60 -6.69 -12.55
N ALA A 126 -6.04 -7.85 -12.07
CA ALA A 126 -6.90 -8.76 -12.83
C ALA A 126 -8.28 -8.16 -13.17
N LEU A 127 -8.72 -7.14 -12.42
CA LEU A 127 -9.98 -6.46 -12.62
C LEU A 127 -9.81 -5.04 -13.17
N GLU A 128 -8.57 -4.60 -13.44
CA GLU A 128 -8.25 -3.24 -13.91
C GLU A 128 -8.95 -2.16 -13.06
N SER A 129 -8.96 -2.36 -11.74
CA SER A 129 -9.70 -1.55 -10.78
C SER A 129 -8.89 -1.19 -9.55
N ILE A 130 -9.32 -0.11 -8.88
CA ILE A 130 -8.74 0.42 -7.66
C ILE A 130 -9.87 0.71 -6.66
N ALA A 131 -9.75 0.19 -5.45
CA ALA A 131 -10.59 0.57 -4.32
C ALA A 131 -9.85 1.55 -3.41
N VAL A 132 -10.44 2.73 -3.19
CA VAL A 132 -9.90 3.79 -2.34
C VAL A 132 -10.65 3.80 -1.00
N TYR A 133 -9.88 3.59 0.06
CA TYR A 133 -10.31 3.61 1.46
C TYR A 133 -9.78 4.87 2.13
N SER A 134 -10.56 5.48 3.01
CA SER A 134 -10.09 6.50 3.95
C SER A 134 -10.22 6.01 5.38
N ALA A 135 -9.49 6.64 6.31
CA ALA A 135 -9.60 6.32 7.74
C ALA A 135 -11.05 6.45 8.26
N GLU A 136 -11.84 7.37 7.70
CA GLU A 136 -13.25 7.55 8.03
C GLU A 136 -14.13 6.50 7.34
N SER A 137 -13.93 6.28 6.03
CA SER A 137 -14.73 5.31 5.27
C SER A 137 -14.52 3.89 5.81
N HIS A 138 -13.30 3.56 6.26
CA HIS A 138 -12.96 2.28 6.84
C HIS A 138 -13.73 2.00 8.15
N LYS A 139 -13.87 3.00 9.03
CA LYS A 139 -14.74 2.89 10.22
C LYS A 139 -16.18 2.59 9.85
N ASN A 140 -16.64 3.16 8.74
CA ASN A 140 -17.99 2.97 8.20
C ASN A 140 -18.11 1.77 7.24
N LYS A 141 -17.06 0.93 7.11
CA LYS A 141 -17.00 -0.23 6.21
C LYS A 141 -17.34 0.11 4.75
N SER A 142 -16.88 1.27 4.29
CA SER A 142 -17.13 1.79 2.94
C SER A 142 -15.82 2.15 2.23
N TYR A 143 -15.87 2.13 0.91
CA TYR A 143 -14.78 2.53 0.02
C TYR A 143 -15.38 3.01 -1.31
N LYS A 144 -14.59 3.75 -2.08
CA LYS A 144 -14.93 4.11 -3.48
C LYS A 144 -14.18 3.17 -4.40
N SER A 145 -14.87 2.57 -5.36
CA SER A 145 -14.26 1.71 -6.38
C SER A 145 -14.24 2.43 -7.72
N PHE A 146 -13.13 2.29 -8.43
CA PHE A 146 -12.94 2.81 -9.77
C PHE A 146 -12.47 1.69 -10.68
N ASP A 147 -12.97 1.64 -11.90
CA ASP A 147 -12.52 0.68 -12.91
C ASP A 147 -12.49 1.31 -14.31
N ILE A 148 -11.65 0.74 -15.18
CA ILE A 148 -11.40 1.32 -16.50
C ILE A 148 -12.62 1.31 -17.44
N THR A 149 -13.65 0.53 -17.13
CA THR A 149 -14.85 0.42 -17.97
C THR A 149 -15.89 1.49 -17.65
N HIS A 150 -15.91 2.00 -16.41
CA HIS A 150 -16.89 2.99 -15.96
C HIS A 150 -16.26 4.35 -15.66
N ASP A 151 -14.97 4.40 -15.34
CA ASP A 151 -14.29 5.59 -14.85
C ASP A 151 -13.13 6.02 -15.75
N THR A 152 -12.81 7.31 -15.68
CA THR A 152 -11.65 7.89 -16.40
C THR A 152 -10.43 7.99 -15.50
N GLU A 153 -10.65 8.24 -14.21
CA GLU A 153 -9.59 8.41 -13.22
C GLU A 153 -9.99 7.79 -11.88
N VAL A 154 -8.97 7.40 -11.11
CA VAL A 154 -9.13 7.15 -9.68
C VAL A 154 -8.99 8.47 -8.94
N ILE A 155 -9.89 8.70 -7.99
CA ILE A 155 -9.94 9.92 -7.19
C ILE A 155 -9.79 9.57 -5.71
N ASP A 156 -8.74 10.11 -5.08
CA ASP A 156 -8.55 10.14 -3.65
C ASP A 156 -8.83 11.54 -3.11
N GLU A 157 -10.03 11.71 -2.58
CA GLU A 157 -10.51 13.00 -2.06
C GLU A 157 -9.81 13.42 -0.76
N VAL A 158 -9.17 12.50 -0.03
CA VAL A 158 -8.50 12.81 1.23
C VAL A 158 -7.19 13.55 0.98
N LEU A 159 -6.47 13.14 -0.07
CA LEU A 159 -5.19 13.73 -0.45
C LEU A 159 -5.26 14.57 -1.73
N ASP A 160 -6.43 14.68 -2.34
CA ASP A 160 -6.65 15.38 -3.61
C ASP A 160 -5.77 14.82 -4.75
N ILE A 161 -5.70 13.49 -4.83
CA ILE A 161 -4.92 12.78 -5.86
C ILE A 161 -5.87 12.23 -6.92
N HIS A 162 -5.61 12.61 -8.17
CA HIS A 162 -6.37 12.19 -9.35
C HIS A 162 -5.42 11.55 -10.36
N LEU A 163 -5.66 10.28 -10.72
CA LEU A 163 -4.82 9.57 -11.70
C LEU A 163 -5.64 8.92 -12.81
N PRO A 164 -5.29 9.09 -14.10
CA PRO A 164 -6.00 8.45 -15.21
C PRO A 164 -5.82 6.93 -15.18
N LEU A 165 -6.92 6.18 -15.10
CA LEU A 165 -6.90 4.71 -15.00
C LEU A 165 -6.26 4.07 -16.24
N GLN A 166 -6.52 4.64 -17.43
CA GLN A 166 -5.93 4.20 -18.69
C GLN A 166 -4.41 4.27 -18.70
N LYS A 167 -3.80 5.25 -17.98
CA LYS A 167 -2.34 5.35 -17.87
C LYS A 167 -1.76 4.33 -16.90
N ILE A 168 -2.49 3.99 -15.84
CA ILE A 168 -2.09 2.97 -14.86
C ILE A 168 -2.11 1.59 -15.52
N PHE A 169 -3.23 1.21 -16.14
CA PHE A 169 -3.44 -0.12 -16.72
C PHE A 169 -3.03 -0.25 -18.21
N ARG A 170 -2.62 0.85 -18.87
CA ARG A 170 -2.17 0.91 -20.27
C ARG A 170 -3.21 0.37 -21.27
N LYS A 171 -4.39 1.00 -21.32
CA LYS A 171 -5.45 0.72 -22.29
C LYS A 171 -5.93 1.99 -22.98
#